data_AF-A0A3S0C6I0-F1
#
_entry.id   AF-A0A3S0C6I0-F1
#
_cell.length_a   1.000
_cell.length_b   1.000
_cell.length_c   1.000
_cell.angle_alpha   90.00
_cell.angle_beta   90.00
_cell.angle_gamma   90.00
#
_symmetry.space_group_name_H-M   'P 1'
#
loop_
_entity.id
_entity.type
_entity.pdbx_description
1 polymer ?
#
loop_
_entity_poly.entity_id
_entity_poly.type
_entity_poly.pdbx_seq_one_letter_code
_entity_poly.pdbx_strand_id
1 'polypeptide(L)'
;MKWTWLLLIMAVVSLTACEDEQTSIVGKAAASIPPLATTAPPLSASPNDGRQIDTSVRAVGSSQGGRLTVQPVSQAFQADLGAPSCYGLDTDIRWSGDYEAVWTAAAGDTKRIFTFPSDFEIIQPVTAPIQMTKLTVGKTELFVFQPRYTDCHALETYLFGVSEGDTFPIVFEMNADRTLDHLGLFPHTRLQVNGQELSWTGGYGAGQDTVDVYHFQYIAEEHIMKLMKTDKVRPSEVKVEQR
;
A
#
# COMPACT_ATOMS: atom_id res chain seq x y z
N MET A 1 -38.20 32.43 -1.51
CA MET A 1 -39.39 31.60 -1.35
C MET A 1 -39.11 30.59 -0.25
N LYS A 2 -39.88 30.63 0.83
CA LYS A 2 -39.76 29.77 2.02
C LYS A 2 -40.73 28.61 1.87
N TRP A 3 -40.28 27.36 1.97
CA TRP A 3 -41.14 26.21 2.25
C TRP A 3 -40.56 25.44 3.43
N THR A 4 -41.46 25.06 4.33
CA THR A 4 -41.22 24.63 5.70
C THR A 4 -42.07 23.37 5.94
N TRP A 5 -41.60 22.48 6.83
CA TRP A 5 -42.26 21.30 7.43
C TRP A 5 -42.34 20.05 6.51
N LEU A 6 -42.14 18.81 6.99
CA LEU A 6 -42.77 18.19 8.15
C LEU A 6 -41.97 17.01 8.77
N LEU A 7 -42.39 16.67 9.98
CA LEU A 7 -41.83 15.80 11.02
C LEU A 7 -42.30 14.33 10.96
N LEU A 8 -41.58 13.48 11.72
CA LEU A 8 -42.02 12.31 12.53
C LEU A 8 -42.18 10.92 11.86
N ILE A 9 -41.56 9.88 12.45
CA ILE A 9 -42.21 8.84 13.30
C ILE A 9 -41.15 7.92 13.92
N MET A 10 -41.22 7.78 15.24
CA MET A 10 -40.56 6.77 16.08
C MET A 10 -41.14 5.37 15.82
N ALA A 11 -40.31 4.32 15.94
CA ALA A 11 -40.75 3.03 16.46
C ALA A 11 -39.63 2.39 17.28
N VAL A 12 -39.89 2.25 18.59
CA VAL A 12 -39.15 1.45 19.56
C VAL A 12 -39.85 0.08 19.63
N VAL A 13 -39.11 -1.01 19.53
CA VAL A 13 -39.56 -2.34 19.98
C VAL A 13 -38.44 -2.99 20.77
N SER A 14 -38.67 -3.11 22.07
CA SER A 14 -37.90 -3.92 23.01
C SER A 14 -38.54 -5.30 23.10
N LEU A 15 -37.75 -6.38 23.07
CA LEU A 15 -38.16 -7.70 23.56
C LEU A 15 -37.02 -8.36 24.33
N THR A 16 -37.44 -9.04 25.39
CA THR A 16 -36.74 -9.49 26.58
C THR A 16 -36.29 -10.95 26.52
N ALA A 17 -35.18 -11.23 27.22
CA ALA A 17 -34.87 -12.39 28.09
C ALA A 17 -35.18 -13.83 27.67
N CYS A 18 -34.18 -14.71 27.83
CA CYS A 18 -34.36 -15.97 28.55
C CYS A 18 -33.00 -16.42 29.15
N GLU A 19 -32.95 -16.41 30.49
CA GLU A 19 -32.02 -17.20 31.31
C GLU A 19 -32.26 -18.69 31.09
N ASP A 20 -31.20 -19.49 31.24
CA ASP A 20 -31.34 -20.77 31.92
C ASP A 20 -30.06 -21.13 32.68
N GLU A 21 -30.29 -21.50 33.93
CA GLU A 21 -29.36 -21.91 34.98
C GLU A 21 -29.53 -23.43 35.17
N GLN A 22 -28.45 -24.22 35.30
CA GLN A 22 -28.40 -25.36 36.26
C GLN A 22 -27.03 -26.07 36.32
N THR A 23 -26.39 -25.88 37.49
CA THR A 23 -25.81 -26.87 38.42
C THR A 23 -24.99 -28.09 37.96
N SER A 24 -23.72 -28.06 38.41
CA SER A 24 -23.07 -28.94 39.43
C SER A 24 -23.05 -30.46 39.25
N ILE A 25 -21.84 -31.05 39.17
CA ILE A 25 -21.48 -32.26 39.94
C ILE A 25 -20.03 -32.16 40.47
N VAL A 26 -19.91 -32.50 41.75
CA VAL A 26 -18.71 -32.63 42.60
C VAL A 26 -17.90 -33.89 42.25
N GLY A 27 -16.57 -33.79 42.28
CA GLY A 27 -15.65 -34.95 42.25
C GLY A 27 -14.35 -34.65 42.98
N LYS A 28 -14.19 -35.23 44.17
CA LYS A 28 -13.10 -35.04 45.14
C LYS A 28 -12.02 -36.10 44.93
N ALA A 29 -10.75 -35.73 44.79
CA ALA A 29 -9.61 -36.60 45.10
C ALA A 29 -8.36 -35.76 45.42
N ALA A 30 -7.81 -35.99 46.61
CA ALA A 30 -6.60 -35.38 47.11
C ALA A 30 -5.36 -36.19 46.68
N ALA A 31 -4.30 -35.50 46.26
CA ALA A 31 -2.93 -35.99 46.36
C ALA A 31 -1.99 -34.79 46.47
N SER A 32 -1.39 -34.67 47.65
CA SER A 32 -0.34 -33.72 48.04
C SER A 32 0.96 -33.97 47.27
N ILE A 33 1.45 -32.95 46.57
CA ILE A 33 2.78 -32.91 45.95
C ILE A 33 3.57 -31.77 46.61
N PRO A 34 4.82 -31.99 47.06
CA PRO A 34 5.65 -30.94 47.67
C PRO A 34 6.06 -29.86 46.66
N PRO A 35 6.26 -28.60 47.07
CA PRO A 35 6.74 -27.57 46.16
C PRO A 35 8.24 -27.80 45.89
N LEU A 36 8.58 -28.27 44.69
CA LEU A 36 9.93 -28.14 44.17
C LEU A 36 10.16 -26.64 43.88
N ALA A 37 10.96 -25.99 44.72
CA ALA A 37 11.55 -24.71 44.40
C ALA A 37 12.55 -24.92 43.26
N THR A 38 12.08 -24.83 42.02
CA THR A 38 12.93 -24.69 40.84
C THR A 38 12.97 -23.22 40.48
N THR A 39 14.06 -22.57 40.89
CA THR A 39 14.46 -21.26 40.40
C THR A 39 14.68 -21.38 38.89
N ALA A 40 13.66 -21.03 38.10
CA ALA A 40 13.82 -20.91 36.66
C ALA A 40 14.83 -19.77 36.39
N PRO A 41 15.86 -20.00 35.56
CA PRO A 41 16.74 -18.92 35.16
C PRO A 41 15.91 -17.83 34.44
N PRO A 42 16.32 -16.55 34.53
CA PRO A 42 15.63 -15.48 33.83
C PRO A 42 15.59 -15.81 32.34
N LEU A 43 14.38 -15.69 31.75
CA LEU A 43 14.13 -15.71 30.31
C LEU A 43 15.10 -14.73 29.64
N SER A 44 16.22 -15.29 29.20
CA SER A 44 17.30 -14.57 28.56
C SER A 44 16.99 -14.55 27.08
N ALA A 45 16.78 -13.33 26.57
CA ALA A 45 16.80 -12.89 25.17
C ALA A 45 15.96 -13.72 24.17
N SER A 46 14.95 -13.05 23.58
CA SER A 46 14.30 -13.51 22.35
C SER A 46 15.31 -14.02 21.33
N PRO A 47 14.99 -15.10 20.59
CA PRO A 47 15.83 -15.56 19.50
C PRO A 47 15.96 -14.40 18.50
N ASN A 48 17.19 -14.06 18.19
CA ASN A 48 17.55 -13.11 17.14
C ASN A 48 17.02 -13.72 15.82
N ASP A 49 15.83 -13.32 15.36
CA ASP A 49 15.11 -13.93 14.22
C ASP A 49 15.73 -13.59 12.85
N GLY A 50 16.96 -13.06 12.85
CA GLY A 50 17.67 -12.59 11.67
C GLY A 50 17.21 -11.22 11.17
N ARG A 51 16.17 -10.60 11.75
CA ARG A 51 15.71 -9.27 11.33
C ARG A 51 16.61 -8.16 11.86
N GLN A 52 16.97 -7.25 10.97
CA GLN A 52 17.72 -6.04 11.29
C GLN A 52 16.77 -4.84 11.34
N ILE A 53 16.93 -3.96 12.33
CA ILE A 53 16.19 -2.71 12.39
C ILE A 53 16.71 -1.77 11.30
N ASP A 54 15.81 -1.19 10.51
CA ASP A 54 16.12 -0.17 9.50
C ASP A 54 15.27 1.08 9.71
N THR A 55 15.89 2.25 9.63
CA THR A 55 15.22 3.56 9.78
C THR A 55 15.47 4.46 8.56
N SER A 56 16.01 3.89 7.49
CA SER A 56 16.51 4.65 6.35
C SER A 56 15.44 4.88 5.28
N VAL A 57 15.62 5.92 4.47
CA VAL A 57 14.75 6.21 3.32
C VAL A 57 14.87 5.09 2.29
N ARG A 58 13.73 4.57 1.80
CA ARG A 58 13.66 3.44 0.87
C ARG A 58 13.29 3.84 -0.56
N ALA A 59 12.72 5.03 -0.77
CA ALA A 59 12.51 5.58 -2.10
C ALA A 59 12.65 7.11 -2.12
N VAL A 60 13.06 7.65 -3.27
CA VAL A 60 13.30 9.08 -3.46
C VAL A 60 12.79 9.54 -4.82
N GLY A 61 12.00 10.62 -4.84
CA GLY A 61 11.65 11.39 -6.04
C GLY A 61 12.09 12.84 -5.87
N SER A 62 12.77 13.43 -6.87
CA SER A 62 13.29 14.80 -6.78
C SER A 62 12.64 15.72 -7.82
N SER A 63 12.24 16.91 -7.39
CA SER A 63 11.86 18.02 -8.27
C SER A 63 12.65 19.28 -7.94
N GLN A 64 12.46 20.33 -8.73
CA GLN A 64 13.00 21.65 -8.39
C GLN A 64 12.39 22.20 -7.08
N GLY A 65 11.15 21.84 -6.77
CA GLY A 65 10.43 22.31 -5.59
C GLY A 65 10.81 21.59 -4.29
N GLY A 66 11.52 20.46 -4.37
CA GLY A 66 11.86 19.66 -3.20
C GLY A 66 12.07 18.18 -3.51
N ARG A 67 11.90 17.35 -2.48
CA ARG A 67 12.14 15.91 -2.53
C ARG A 67 11.06 15.13 -1.81
N LEU A 68 10.52 14.13 -2.49
CA LEU A 68 9.64 13.11 -1.95
C LEU A 68 10.47 11.94 -1.45
N THR A 69 10.19 11.45 -0.24
CA THR A 69 10.80 10.24 0.33
C THR A 69 9.73 9.25 0.77
N VAL A 70 10.03 7.96 0.67
CA VAL A 70 9.31 6.90 1.38
C VAL A 70 10.21 6.36 2.47
N GLN A 71 9.73 6.38 3.71
CA GLN A 71 10.53 6.05 4.89
C GLN A 71 9.66 5.38 5.97
N PRO A 72 10.26 4.61 6.88
CA PRO A 72 9.54 4.08 8.02
C PRO A 72 9.02 5.22 8.91
N VAL A 73 7.82 5.05 9.49
CA VAL A 73 7.26 6.02 10.45
C VAL A 73 8.10 6.07 11.73
N SER A 74 8.64 4.93 12.16
CA SER A 74 9.56 4.83 13.30
C SER A 74 10.76 3.94 12.96
N GLN A 75 10.47 2.69 12.59
CA GLN A 75 11.42 1.70 12.13
C GLN A 75 10.73 0.67 11.25
N ALA A 76 11.51 0.03 10.40
CA ALA A 76 11.15 -1.17 9.68
C ALA A 76 12.09 -2.32 10.10
N PHE A 77 11.70 -3.53 9.72
CA PHE A 77 12.50 -4.73 9.90
C PHE A 77 12.94 -5.24 8.53
N GLN A 78 14.25 -5.32 8.35
CA GLN A 78 14.91 -5.84 7.18
C GLN A 78 15.24 -7.33 7.38
N ALA A 79 14.96 -8.15 6.37
CA ALA A 79 15.40 -9.54 6.28
C ALA A 79 15.54 -9.97 4.82
N ASP A 80 16.20 -11.08 4.58
CA ASP A 80 16.13 -11.74 3.27
C ASP A 80 14.70 -12.25 3.02
N LEU A 81 14.30 -12.32 1.74
CA LEU A 81 13.00 -12.87 1.35
C LEU A 81 12.91 -14.37 1.73
N GLY A 82 14.03 -15.08 1.65
CA GLY A 82 14.22 -16.43 2.20
C GLY A 82 13.72 -17.58 1.30
N ALA A 83 12.99 -17.27 0.22
CA ALA A 83 12.64 -18.22 -0.82
C ALA A 83 12.35 -17.49 -2.15
N PRO A 84 12.68 -18.07 -3.31
CA PRO A 84 12.31 -17.48 -4.60
C PRO A 84 10.79 -17.49 -4.78
N SER A 85 10.24 -16.41 -5.33
CA SER A 85 8.81 -16.25 -5.59
C SER A 85 8.55 -15.28 -6.74
N CYS A 86 7.28 -14.99 -7.04
CA CYS A 86 6.93 -13.93 -7.97
C CYS A 86 7.49 -12.55 -7.56
N TYR A 87 7.71 -12.33 -6.26
CA TYR A 87 8.14 -11.04 -5.71
C TYR A 87 9.66 -10.85 -5.74
N GLY A 88 10.45 -11.88 -6.03
CA GLY A 88 11.91 -11.80 -6.04
C GLY A 88 12.64 -13.12 -5.83
N LEU A 89 13.96 -13.02 -5.75
CA LEU A 89 14.88 -14.10 -5.38
C LEU A 89 14.90 -14.28 -3.86
N ASP A 90 15.37 -15.44 -3.39
CA ASP A 90 15.54 -15.72 -1.96
C ASP A 90 16.50 -14.76 -1.25
N THR A 91 17.50 -14.27 -1.97
CA THR A 91 18.48 -13.29 -1.48
C THR A 91 18.02 -11.83 -1.56
N ASP A 92 16.84 -11.57 -2.14
CA ASP A 92 16.32 -10.20 -2.18
C ASP A 92 15.95 -9.73 -0.78
N ILE A 93 15.99 -8.42 -0.58
CA ILE A 93 15.79 -7.82 0.73
C ILE A 93 14.33 -7.41 0.85
N ARG A 94 13.70 -7.86 1.94
CA ARG A 94 12.36 -7.48 2.34
C ARG A 94 12.42 -6.53 3.53
N TRP A 95 11.68 -5.43 3.45
CA TRP A 95 11.40 -4.57 4.59
C TRP A 95 9.91 -4.59 4.92
N SER A 96 9.60 -4.79 6.20
CA SER A 96 8.24 -4.75 6.75
C SER A 96 8.14 -3.74 7.89
N GLY A 97 7.05 -2.99 7.96
CA GLY A 97 6.78 -2.02 9.01
C GLY A 97 5.80 -0.94 8.53
N ASP A 98 5.49 0.02 9.40
CA ASP A 98 4.66 1.16 9.00
C ASP A 98 5.49 2.17 8.19
N TYR A 99 5.00 2.55 7.01
CA TYR A 99 5.65 3.49 6.11
C TYR A 99 4.82 4.74 5.85
N GLU A 100 5.52 5.82 5.53
CA GLU A 100 4.93 7.08 5.10
C GLU A 100 5.66 7.64 3.87
N ALA A 101 4.93 8.40 3.05
CA ALA A 101 5.51 9.28 2.04
C ALA A 101 5.58 10.70 2.60
N VAL A 102 6.76 11.32 2.52
CA VAL A 102 7.04 12.64 3.09
C VAL A 102 7.60 13.56 2.01
N TRP A 103 7.04 14.75 1.89
CA TRP A 103 7.63 15.84 1.11
C TRP A 103 8.56 16.65 1.98
N THR A 104 9.73 16.99 1.45
CA THR A 104 10.60 18.04 1.97
C THR A 104 10.73 19.12 0.89
N ALA A 105 10.16 20.29 1.13
CA ALA A 105 10.30 21.43 0.22
C ALA A 105 11.76 21.88 0.13
N ALA A 106 12.14 22.54 -0.98
CA ALA A 106 13.49 23.07 -1.14
C ALA A 106 13.88 24.08 -0.03
N ALA A 107 12.89 24.73 0.58
CA ALA A 107 13.07 25.64 1.73
C ALA A 107 13.30 24.90 3.07
N GLY A 108 13.10 23.58 3.12
CA GLY A 108 13.34 22.72 4.29
C GLY A 108 12.09 22.23 5.01
N ASP A 109 10.92 22.82 4.74
CA ASP A 109 9.65 22.40 5.36
C ASP A 109 9.28 20.97 4.98
N THR A 110 8.83 20.19 5.96
CA THR A 110 8.42 18.79 5.77
C THR A 110 6.93 18.59 6.00
N LYS A 111 6.31 17.72 5.19
CA LYS A 111 4.89 17.36 5.30
C LYS A 111 4.71 15.88 4.95
N ARG A 112 3.99 15.14 5.79
CA ARG A 112 3.49 13.81 5.44
C ARG A 112 2.41 13.94 4.36
N ILE A 113 2.57 13.19 3.27
CA ILE A 113 1.64 13.19 2.13
C ILE A 113 0.73 11.96 2.19
N PHE A 114 1.25 10.82 2.63
CA PHE A 114 0.55 9.54 2.58
C PHE A 114 1.05 8.60 3.67
N THR A 115 0.16 7.76 4.17
CA THR A 115 0.47 6.64 5.07
C THR A 115 0.11 5.35 4.35
N PHE A 116 1.07 4.43 4.22
CA PHE A 116 0.83 3.14 3.59
C PHE A 116 0.05 2.20 4.51
N PRO A 117 -0.61 1.15 3.99
CA PRO A 117 -1.25 0.12 4.79
C PRO A 117 -0.29 -0.50 5.83
N SER A 118 -0.81 -1.00 6.95
CA SER A 118 0.01 -1.56 8.04
C SER A 118 0.72 -2.86 7.67
N ASP A 119 0.26 -3.55 6.63
CA ASP A 119 0.85 -4.77 6.06
C ASP A 119 1.73 -4.48 4.84
N PHE A 120 2.10 -3.22 4.62
CA PHE A 120 2.95 -2.80 3.51
C PHE A 120 4.37 -3.39 3.61
N GLU A 121 4.87 -3.87 2.47
CA GLU A 121 6.21 -4.45 2.35
C GLU A 121 6.93 -3.90 1.11
N ILE A 122 8.21 -3.62 1.27
CA ILE A 122 9.12 -3.26 0.17
C ILE A 122 10.04 -4.46 -0.08
N ILE A 123 10.22 -4.85 -1.35
CA ILE A 123 11.11 -5.94 -1.75
C ILE A 123 12.01 -5.46 -2.88
N GLN A 124 13.33 -5.45 -2.67
CA GLN A 124 14.32 -4.95 -3.64
C GLN A 124 15.59 -5.82 -3.65
N PRO A 125 16.32 -5.89 -4.78
CA PRO A 125 17.54 -6.68 -4.87
C PRO A 125 18.73 -6.02 -4.15
N VAL A 126 18.64 -4.74 -3.80
CA VAL A 126 19.71 -3.96 -3.16
C VAL A 126 19.16 -3.03 -2.09
N THR A 127 20.01 -2.62 -1.14
CA THR A 127 19.63 -1.72 -0.03
C THR A 127 19.59 -0.24 -0.42
N ALA A 128 19.96 0.12 -1.65
CA ALA A 128 19.91 1.51 -2.12
C ALA A 128 18.44 1.99 -2.24
N PRO A 129 18.15 3.28 -1.96
CA PRO A 129 16.80 3.81 -2.14
C PRO A 129 16.36 3.75 -3.61
N ILE A 130 15.11 3.32 -3.83
CA ILE A 130 14.46 3.29 -5.14
C ILE A 130 14.39 4.71 -5.69
N GLN A 131 14.91 4.93 -6.90
CA GLN A 131 14.74 6.19 -7.61
C GLN A 131 13.37 6.18 -8.30
N MET A 132 12.46 7.02 -7.84
CA MET A 132 11.12 7.11 -8.42
C MET A 132 11.18 7.63 -9.85
N THR A 133 10.39 7.00 -10.73
CA THR A 133 10.27 7.51 -12.10
C THR A 133 9.47 8.80 -12.06
N LYS A 134 9.99 9.86 -12.68
CA LYS A 134 9.27 11.13 -12.83
C LYS A 134 8.58 11.20 -14.19
N LEU A 135 7.29 11.53 -14.18
CA LEU A 135 6.46 11.79 -15.35
C LEU A 135 5.88 13.21 -15.25
N THR A 136 5.34 13.74 -16.33
CA THR A 136 4.65 15.03 -16.33
C THR A 136 3.31 14.88 -17.04
N VAL A 137 2.21 15.17 -16.34
CA VAL A 137 0.84 15.13 -16.88
C VAL A 137 0.25 16.54 -16.75
N GLY A 138 -0.07 17.16 -17.88
CA GLY A 138 -0.40 18.60 -17.90
C GLY A 138 0.75 19.45 -17.34
N LYS A 139 0.51 20.11 -16.19
CA LYS A 139 1.50 20.92 -15.46
C LYS A 139 2.04 20.23 -14.20
N THR A 140 1.54 19.04 -13.87
CA THR A 140 1.87 18.33 -12.64
C THR A 140 3.00 17.36 -12.90
N GLU A 141 4.03 17.39 -12.05
CA GLU A 141 5.04 16.32 -12.00
C GLU A 141 4.50 15.16 -11.17
N LEU A 142 4.57 13.95 -11.70
CA LEU A 142 4.18 12.73 -11.01
C LEU A 142 5.41 11.89 -10.68
N PHE A 143 5.50 11.40 -9.46
CA PHE A 143 6.47 10.39 -9.04
C PHE A 143 5.79 9.03 -8.95
N VAL A 144 6.34 8.07 -9.69
CA VAL A 144 5.89 6.68 -9.71
C VAL A 144 6.70 5.89 -8.70
N PHE A 145 6.01 5.26 -7.76
CA PHE A 145 6.62 4.43 -6.73
C PHE A 145 6.08 2.99 -6.81
N GLN A 146 7.01 2.04 -6.89
CA GLN A 146 6.73 0.60 -6.88
C GLN A 146 7.55 -0.03 -5.74
N PRO A 147 6.91 -0.53 -4.67
CA PRO A 147 7.63 -1.12 -3.54
C PRO A 147 8.36 -2.42 -3.92
N ARG A 148 7.91 -3.08 -4.97
CA ARG A 148 8.50 -4.31 -5.52
C ARG A 148 9.03 -4.02 -6.92
N TYR A 149 10.18 -4.59 -7.26
CA TYR A 149 10.76 -4.43 -8.59
C TYR A 149 10.27 -5.48 -9.59
N THR A 150 9.68 -6.58 -9.11
CA THR A 150 9.13 -7.69 -9.88
C THR A 150 7.86 -8.24 -9.23
N ASP A 151 6.98 -8.78 -10.07
CA ASP A 151 5.75 -9.48 -9.71
C ASP A 151 5.36 -10.37 -10.91
N CYS A 152 4.54 -11.41 -10.71
CA CYS A 152 4.07 -12.26 -11.82
C CYS A 152 2.73 -11.81 -12.41
N HIS A 153 1.98 -10.98 -11.68
CA HIS A 153 0.65 -10.53 -12.06
C HIS A 153 0.60 -9.01 -12.22
N ALA A 154 1.01 -8.28 -11.19
CA ALA A 154 0.92 -6.83 -11.17
C ALA A 154 1.87 -6.22 -10.16
N LEU A 155 2.65 -5.23 -10.59
CA LEU A 155 3.41 -4.37 -9.71
C LEU A 155 2.46 -3.36 -9.07
N GLU A 156 2.24 -3.48 -7.76
CA GLU A 156 1.61 -2.43 -6.97
C GLU A 156 2.33 -1.10 -7.23
N THR A 157 1.59 -0.08 -7.63
CA THR A 157 2.16 1.18 -8.09
C THR A 157 1.36 2.35 -7.57
N TYR A 158 2.05 3.25 -6.88
CA TYR A 158 1.53 4.49 -6.30
C TYR A 158 2.00 5.68 -7.14
N LEU A 159 1.17 6.73 -7.19
CA LEU A 159 1.50 7.99 -7.83
C LEU A 159 1.40 9.14 -6.82
N PHE A 160 2.41 10.00 -6.83
CA PHE A 160 2.43 11.23 -6.03
C PHE A 160 2.64 12.43 -6.93
N GLY A 161 1.77 13.43 -6.80
CA GLY A 161 1.81 14.64 -7.60
C GLY A 161 2.50 15.80 -6.89
N VAL A 162 3.17 16.64 -7.68
CA VAL A 162 3.69 17.95 -7.28
C VAL A 162 3.26 18.97 -8.31
N SER A 163 2.54 20.01 -7.87
CA SER A 163 2.07 21.10 -8.73
C SER A 163 1.93 22.38 -7.93
N GLU A 164 2.41 23.50 -8.48
CA GLU A 164 2.24 24.85 -7.91
C GLU A 164 2.61 24.97 -6.41
N GLY A 165 3.59 24.19 -5.96
CA GLY A 165 4.06 24.17 -4.56
C GLY A 165 3.25 23.27 -3.62
N ASP A 166 2.17 22.65 -4.09
CA ASP A 166 1.46 21.60 -3.36
C ASP A 166 1.93 20.21 -3.76
N THR A 167 1.77 19.27 -2.82
CA THR A 167 2.15 17.87 -2.97
C THR A 167 1.10 16.95 -2.38
N PHE A 168 0.70 15.94 -3.13
CA PHE A 168 -0.48 15.12 -2.85
C PHE A 168 -0.34 13.69 -3.39
N PRO A 169 -1.00 12.69 -2.78
CA PRO A 169 -1.18 11.40 -3.43
C PRO A 169 -2.18 11.54 -4.59
N ILE A 170 -1.98 10.78 -5.65
CA ILE A 170 -2.97 10.66 -6.72
C ILE A 170 -3.93 9.52 -6.38
N VAL A 171 -5.22 9.77 -6.53
CA VAL A 171 -6.28 8.77 -6.38
C VAL A 171 -6.84 8.40 -7.76
N PHE A 172 -7.10 7.12 -7.99
CA PHE A 172 -7.72 6.60 -9.19
C PHE A 172 -9.23 6.43 -8.98
N GLU A 173 -10.05 7.21 -9.69
CA GLU A 173 -11.49 7.03 -9.73
C GLU A 173 -11.82 6.02 -10.83
N MET A 174 -12.14 4.78 -10.44
CA MET A 174 -12.45 3.70 -11.38
C MET A 174 -13.92 3.77 -11.84
N ASN A 175 -14.81 4.18 -10.94
CA ASN A 175 -16.21 4.50 -11.17
C ASN A 175 -16.75 5.31 -9.97
N ALA A 176 -18.04 5.65 -9.99
CA ALA A 176 -18.67 6.51 -8.97
C ALA A 176 -18.51 6.01 -7.51
N ASP A 177 -18.38 4.70 -7.30
CA ASP A 177 -18.35 4.09 -5.96
C ASP A 177 -17.00 3.45 -5.64
N ARG A 178 -16.00 3.59 -6.52
CA ARG A 178 -14.71 2.93 -6.37
C ARG A 178 -13.56 3.86 -6.70
N THR A 179 -12.87 4.27 -5.64
CA THR A 179 -11.56 4.93 -5.71
C THR A 179 -10.47 3.98 -5.23
N LEU A 180 -9.26 4.15 -5.76
CA LEU A 180 -8.09 3.37 -5.39
C LEU A 180 -6.87 4.29 -5.23
N ASP A 181 -6.06 4.03 -4.23
CA ASP A 181 -4.86 4.79 -3.87
C ASP A 181 -3.64 4.35 -4.69
N HIS A 182 -3.75 3.15 -5.27
CA HIS A 182 -2.74 2.50 -6.08
C HIS A 182 -3.43 1.60 -7.12
N LEU A 183 -2.67 1.19 -8.13
CA LEU A 183 -3.10 0.21 -9.12
C LEU A 183 -2.00 -0.82 -9.36
N GLY A 184 -2.39 -1.99 -9.85
CA GLY A 184 -1.45 -2.99 -10.36
C GLY A 184 -1.04 -2.66 -11.79
N LEU A 185 0.26 -2.44 -12.03
CA LEU A 185 0.85 -2.27 -13.36
C LEU A 185 1.40 -3.59 -13.87
N PHE A 186 1.11 -3.95 -15.13
CA PHE A 186 1.66 -5.17 -15.71
C PHE A 186 3.20 -5.13 -15.67
N PRO A 187 3.87 -6.18 -15.17
CA PRO A 187 5.32 -6.23 -15.10
C PRO A 187 5.96 -5.92 -16.46
N HIS A 188 7.10 -5.20 -16.43
CA HIS A 188 7.87 -4.80 -17.61
C HIS A 188 7.17 -3.84 -18.59
N THR A 189 6.04 -3.26 -18.21
CA THR A 189 5.43 -2.13 -18.93
C THR A 189 5.77 -0.81 -18.25
N ARG A 190 5.57 0.28 -18.99
CA ARG A 190 5.65 1.64 -18.45
C ARG A 190 4.31 2.33 -18.57
N LEU A 191 4.06 3.27 -17.66
CA LEU A 191 2.99 4.24 -17.81
C LEU A 191 3.27 5.11 -19.04
N GLN A 192 2.24 5.34 -19.84
CA GLN A 192 2.32 6.20 -21.02
C GLN A 192 1.55 7.47 -20.74
N VAL A 193 2.15 8.62 -21.03
CA VAL A 193 1.50 9.92 -20.88
C VAL A 193 1.29 10.55 -22.25
N ASN A 194 0.08 11.01 -22.51
CA ASN A 194 -0.26 11.79 -23.69
C ASN A 194 -1.05 13.05 -23.29
N GLY A 195 -0.34 14.15 -23.09
CA GLY A 195 -0.92 15.41 -22.62
C GLY A 195 -1.44 15.30 -21.19
N GLN A 196 -2.76 15.18 -21.03
CA GLN A 196 -3.43 14.99 -19.73
C GLN A 196 -3.92 13.55 -19.53
N GLU A 197 -3.73 12.68 -20.51
CA GLU A 197 -4.10 11.28 -20.43
C GLU A 197 -2.93 10.45 -19.90
N LEU A 198 -3.22 9.54 -18.97
CA LEU A 198 -2.32 8.49 -18.50
C LEU A 198 -2.88 7.13 -18.92
N SER A 199 -2.14 6.37 -19.73
CA SER A 199 -2.48 4.99 -20.05
C SER A 199 -1.75 4.02 -19.13
N TRP A 200 -2.49 3.03 -18.62
CA TRP A 200 -2.05 2.09 -17.59
C TRP A 200 -2.39 0.67 -18.02
N THR A 201 -1.37 -0.18 -18.20
CA THR A 201 -1.59 -1.60 -18.51
C THR A 201 -1.83 -2.35 -17.20
N GLY A 202 -3.06 -2.82 -16.97
CA GLY A 202 -3.43 -3.53 -15.74
C GLY A 202 -2.72 -4.86 -15.58
N GLY A 203 -2.70 -5.38 -14.35
CA GLY A 203 -2.16 -6.71 -14.07
C GLY A 203 -2.87 -7.83 -14.84
N TYR A 204 -2.17 -8.95 -15.01
CA TYR A 204 -2.64 -10.10 -15.78
C TYR A 204 -2.45 -11.42 -15.02
N GLY A 205 -3.51 -12.22 -14.97
CA GLY A 205 -3.58 -13.48 -14.25
C GLY A 205 -3.63 -14.70 -15.17
N ALA A 206 -3.35 -15.88 -14.59
CA ALA A 206 -3.53 -17.14 -15.31
C ALA A 206 -5.00 -17.32 -15.75
N GLY A 207 -5.20 -17.74 -17.01
CA GLY A 207 -6.53 -17.99 -17.58
C GLY A 207 -7.26 -16.77 -18.12
N GLN A 208 -6.64 -15.59 -18.14
CA GLN A 208 -7.18 -14.43 -18.84
C GLN A 208 -6.79 -14.45 -20.32
N ASP A 209 -7.72 -14.13 -21.22
CA ASP A 209 -7.42 -14.03 -22.66
C ASP A 209 -6.96 -12.62 -23.08
N THR A 210 -7.18 -11.64 -22.20
CA THR A 210 -6.90 -10.22 -22.45
C THR A 210 -6.35 -9.53 -21.20
N VAL A 211 -5.52 -8.52 -21.42
CA VAL A 211 -5.09 -7.54 -20.42
C VAL A 211 -5.95 -6.28 -20.58
N ASP A 212 -6.40 -5.71 -19.47
CA ASP A 212 -7.11 -4.44 -19.48
C ASP A 212 -6.09 -3.29 -19.57
N VAL A 213 -6.29 -2.36 -20.51
CA VAL A 213 -5.53 -1.11 -20.61
C VAL A 213 -6.45 0.03 -20.22
N TYR A 214 -6.19 0.63 -19.07
CA TYR A 214 -6.96 1.74 -18.55
C TYR A 214 -6.45 3.06 -19.13
N HIS A 215 -7.38 3.93 -19.50
CA HIS A 215 -7.08 5.29 -19.95
C HIS A 215 -7.67 6.27 -18.94
N PHE A 216 -6.81 6.97 -18.22
CA PHE A 216 -7.19 7.94 -17.22
C PHE A 216 -7.03 9.35 -17.73
N GLN A 217 -8.00 10.21 -17.44
CA GLN A 217 -7.87 11.65 -17.56
C GLN A 217 -7.47 12.21 -16.20
N TYR A 218 -6.40 13.00 -16.17
CA TYR A 218 -6.02 13.72 -14.96
C TYR A 218 -6.94 14.93 -14.76
N ILE A 219 -7.54 15.04 -13.57
CA ILE A 219 -8.37 16.18 -13.14
C ILE A 219 -7.56 16.94 -12.08
N ALA A 220 -6.98 18.07 -12.47
CA ALA A 220 -5.97 18.76 -11.69
C ALA A 220 -6.53 19.32 -10.37
N GLU A 221 -7.74 19.87 -10.39
CA GLU A 221 -8.37 20.52 -9.24
C GLU A 221 -8.71 19.54 -8.11
N GLU A 222 -8.88 18.26 -8.45
CA GLU A 222 -9.27 17.20 -7.53
C GLU A 222 -8.10 16.25 -7.20
N HIS A 223 -6.97 16.41 -7.89
CA HIS A 223 -5.81 15.52 -7.77
C HIS A 223 -6.10 14.04 -8.11
N ILE A 224 -7.07 13.79 -8.99
CA ILE A 224 -7.51 12.43 -9.35
C ILE A 224 -7.15 12.05 -10.79
N MET A 225 -6.98 10.74 -10.99
CA MET A 225 -6.97 10.07 -12.28
C MET A 225 -8.34 9.43 -12.51
N LYS A 226 -9.18 10.04 -13.34
CA LYS A 226 -10.54 9.57 -13.63
C LYS A 226 -10.51 8.59 -14.80
N LEU A 227 -11.02 7.37 -14.60
CA LEU A 227 -11.09 6.37 -15.66
C LEU A 227 -12.05 6.84 -16.76
N MET A 228 -11.54 6.95 -17.98
CA MET A 228 -12.34 7.34 -19.15
C MET A 228 -12.81 6.13 -19.93
N LYS A 229 -11.94 5.15 -20.10
CA LYS A 229 -12.23 3.89 -20.79
C LYS A 229 -11.23 2.79 -20.42
N THR A 230 -11.62 1.56 -20.73
CA THR A 230 -10.77 0.38 -20.65
C THR A 230 -10.77 -0.33 -22.00
N ASP A 231 -9.61 -0.48 -22.61
CA ASP A 231 -9.42 -1.32 -23.78
C ASP A 231 -9.02 -2.73 -23.34
N LYS A 232 -9.39 -3.76 -24.11
CA LYS A 232 -8.96 -5.15 -23.88
C LYS A 232 -8.00 -5.55 -24.99
N VAL A 233 -6.75 -5.86 -24.62
CA VAL A 233 -5.71 -6.23 -25.59
C VAL A 233 -5.23 -7.65 -25.31
N ARG A 234 -4.77 -8.37 -26.35
CA ARG A 234 -4.16 -9.67 -26.11
C ARG A 234 -2.81 -9.47 -25.41
N PRO A 235 -2.37 -10.38 -24.52
CA PRO A 235 -1.06 -10.27 -23.87
C PRO A 235 0.09 -10.10 -24.87
N SER A 236 0.02 -10.75 -26.03
CA SER A 236 1.02 -10.64 -27.11
C SER A 236 1.12 -9.25 -27.76
N GLU A 237 0.12 -8.39 -27.55
CA GLU A 237 0.05 -7.03 -28.12
C GLU A 237 0.51 -5.95 -27.13
N VAL A 238 0.74 -6.32 -25.86
CA VAL A 238 1.26 -5.41 -24.85
C VAL A 238 2.70 -5.06 -25.19
N LYS A 239 2.99 -3.75 -25.31
CA LYS A 239 4.34 -3.27 -25.53
C LYS A 239 5.15 -3.40 -24.24
N VAL A 240 6.02 -4.41 -24.20
CA VAL A 240 6.98 -4.64 -23.13
C VAL A 240 8.30 -4.00 -23.51
N GLU A 241 8.92 -3.27 -22.59
CA GLU A 241 10.30 -2.79 -22.77
C GLU A 241 11.29 -3.72 -22.07
N GLN A 242 12.40 -4.02 -22.74
CA GLN A 242 13.54 -4.67 -22.11
C GLN A 242 14.26 -3.64 -21.23
N ARG A 243 14.51 -3.99 -19.96
CA ARG A 243 15.23 -3.15 -19.00
C ARG A 243 16.70 -3.01 -19.36
#